data_AF-G2LJF2-F1
#
_entry.id   AF-G2LJF2-F1
#
_cell.length_a   1.000
_cell.length_b   1.000
_cell.length_c   1.000
_cell.angle_alpha   90.00
_cell.angle_beta   90.00
_cell.angle_gamma   90.00
#
_symmetry.space_group_name_H-M   'P 1'
#
loop_
_entity.id
_entity.type
_entity.pdbx_description
1 polymer ?
#
loop_
_entity_poly.entity_id
_entity_poly.type
_entity_poly.pdbx_seq_one_letter_code
_entity_poly.pdbx_strand_id
1 'polypeptide(L)' 'MPSPQNSDNDEAAQRARMLTAAGLALGLPMTILGSFLVGYWLDRQLQTAPLWFFLLGIAGLVSSARLLYRLWEQLR' A
#
# COMPACT_ATOMS: atom_id res chain seq x y z
N MET A 1 2.48 38.91 9.42
CA MET A 1 3.68 38.06 9.56
C MET A 1 3.24 36.74 10.17
N PRO A 2 3.39 35.60 9.49
CA PRO A 2 3.08 34.31 10.10
C PRO A 2 4.01 34.07 11.29
N SER A 3 3.45 33.66 12.43
CA SER A 3 4.23 33.36 13.64
C SER A 3 5.17 32.18 13.40
N PRO A 4 6.41 32.18 13.93
CA PRO A 4 7.41 31.13 13.71
C PRO A 4 6.93 29.72 14.10
N GLN A 5 5.93 29.63 14.98
CA GLN A 5 5.32 28.37 15.39
C GLN A 5 4.46 27.70 14.29
N ASN A 6 3.95 28.45 13.30
CA ASN A 6 3.20 27.86 12.19
C ASN A 6 4.12 27.19 11.17
N SER A 7 5.28 27.78 10.87
CA SER A 7 6.25 27.22 9.91
C SER A 7 6.84 25.87 10.36
N ASP A 8 7.15 25.72 11.65
CA ASP A 8 7.68 24.45 12.19
C ASP A 8 6.63 23.32 12.14
N ASN A 9 5.36 23.65 12.41
CA ASN A 9 4.26 22.69 12.34
C ASN A 9 3.97 22.27 10.89
N ASP A 10 4.06 23.20 9.94
CA ASP A 10 3.86 22.93 8.52
C ASP A 10 4.98 22.03 7.96
N GLU A 11 6.24 22.25 8.36
CA GLU A 11 7.35 21.38 7.99
C GLU A 11 7.19 19.96 8.56
N ALA A 12 6.79 19.84 9.83
CA ALA A 12 6.54 18.54 10.45
C ALA A 12 5.40 17.79 9.74
N ALA A 13 4.31 18.48 9.40
CA ALA A 13 3.20 17.92 8.64
C ALA A 13 3.61 17.50 7.22
N GLN A 14 4.46 18.28 6.54
CA GLN A 14 5.00 17.93 5.22
C GLN A 14 5.89 16.68 5.28
N ARG A 15 6.79 16.60 6.27
CA ARG A 15 7.65 15.42 6.48
C ARG A 15 6.82 14.17 6.78
N ALA A 16 5.79 14.29 7.60
CA ALA A 16 4.87 13.19 7.89
C ALA A 16 4.16 12.70 6.61
N ARG A 17 3.67 13.62 5.76
CA ARG A 17 3.04 13.27 4.47
C ARG A 17 4.03 12.57 3.53
N MET A 18 5.27 13.05 3.43
CA MET A 18 6.31 12.43 2.61
C MET A 18 6.66 11.01 3.09
N LEU A 19 6.83 10.82 4.41
CA LEU A 19 7.10 9.50 4.99
C LEU A 19 5.93 8.54 4.77
N THR A 20 4.70 9.01 4.89
CA THR A 20 3.50 8.20 4.64
C THR A 20 3.41 7.81 3.17
N ALA A 21 3.66 8.75 2.25
CA ALA A 21 3.68 8.49 0.82
C ALA A 21 4.80 7.51 0.42
N ALA A 22 6.01 7.67 0.98
CA ALA A 22 7.13 6.76 0.75
C ALA A 22 6.85 5.35 1.31
N GLY A 23 6.28 5.28 2.51
CA GLY A 23 5.84 4.03 3.13
C GLY A 23 4.77 3.32 2.28
N LEU A 24 3.86 4.07 1.67
CA LEU A 24 2.88 3.53 0.72
C LEU A 24 3.52 3.05 -0.59
N ALA A 25 4.41 3.86 -1.15
CA ALA A 25 5.08 3.55 -2.40
C ALA A 25 5.92 2.27 -2.30
N LEU A 26 6.47 1.97 -1.11
CA LEU A 26 7.15 0.72 -0.82
C LEU A 26 6.19 -0.40 -0.40
N GLY A 27 5.15 -0.07 0.37
CA GLY A 27 4.18 -1.02 0.88
C GLY A 27 3.33 -1.66 -0.22
N LEU A 28 2.79 -0.87 -1.15
CA LEU A 28 1.96 -1.36 -2.25
C LEU A 28 2.63 -2.46 -3.09
N PRO A 29 3.82 -2.25 -3.68
CA PRO A 29 4.46 -3.28 -4.48
C PRO A 29 4.80 -4.50 -3.63
N MET A 30 5.21 -4.32 -2.37
CA MET A 30 5.48 -5.43 -1.45
C MET A 30 4.23 -6.26 -1.15
N THR A 31 3.07 -5.61 -0.96
CA THR A 31 1.80 -6.29 -0.69
C THR A 31 1.29 -7.03 -1.91
N ILE A 32 1.43 -6.42 -3.09
CA ILE A 32 1.07 -7.04 -4.37
C ILE A 32 1.97 -8.24 -4.63
N LEU A 33 3.30 -8.07 -4.59
CA LEU A 33 4.25 -9.19 -4.76
C LEU A 33 4.01 -10.30 -3.74
N GLY A 34 3.81 -9.94 -2.47
CA GLY A 34 3.52 -10.92 -1.41
C GLY A 34 2.27 -11.75 -1.70
N SER A 35 1.20 -11.11 -2.18
CA SER A 35 -0.06 -11.80 -2.50
C SER A 35 0.10 -12.78 -3.67
N PHE A 36 0.82 -12.36 -4.73
CA PHE A 36 1.12 -13.24 -5.86
C PHE A 36 2.10 -14.37 -5.48
N LEU A 37 3.09 -14.10 -4.64
CA LEU A 37 4.07 -15.09 -4.21
C LEU A 37 3.45 -16.15 -3.31
N VAL A 38 2.57 -15.74 -2.39
CA VAL A 38 1.79 -16.67 -1.55
C VAL A 38 0.85 -17.50 -2.43
N GLY A 39 0.16 -16.88 -3.39
CA GLY A 39 -0.70 -17.61 -4.34
C GLY A 39 0.07 -18.64 -5.15
N TYR A 40 1.24 -18.28 -5.67
CA TYR A 40 2.12 -19.20 -6.40
C TYR A 40 2.62 -20.36 -5.52
N TRP A 41 3.03 -20.06 -4.28
CA TRP A 41 3.48 -21.09 -3.34
C TRP A 41 2.34 -22.06 -2.99
N LEU A 42 1.12 -21.54 -2.83
CA LEU A 42 -0.07 -22.32 -2.54
C LEU A 42 -0.47 -23.22 -3.73
N ASP A 43 -0.47 -22.69 -4.96
CA ASP A 43 -0.71 -23.48 -6.18
C ASP A 43 0.32 -24.61 -6.31
N ARG A 44 1.59 -24.33 -6.00
CA ARG A 44 2.67 -25.33 -6.05
C ARG A 44 2.49 -26.44 -5.00
N GLN A 45 2.04 -26.10 -3.80
CA GLN A 45 1.79 -27.10 -2.75
C GLN A 45 0.55 -27.95 -3.02
N LEU A 46 -0.49 -27.35 -3.59
CA LEU A 46 -1.76 -28.03 -3.90
C LEU A 46 -1.75 -28.74 -5.26
N GLN A 47 -0.65 -28.63 -6.03
CA GLN A 47 -0.55 -29.09 -7.43
C GLN A 47 -1.75 -28.66 -8.29
N THR A 48 -2.32 -27.50 -7.97
CA THR A 48 -3.48 -26.97 -8.69
C THR A 48 -2.98 -26.12 -9.86
N ALA A 49 -3.80 -26.03 -10.91
CA ALA A 49 -3.63 -25.00 -11.94
C ALA A 49 -3.50 -23.62 -11.25
N PRO A 50 -2.90 -22.59 -11.88
CA PRO A 50 -2.52 -21.31 -11.24
C PRO A 50 -3.72 -20.43 -10.81
N LEU A 51 -4.66 -21.02 -10.07
CA LEU A 51 -5.96 -20.51 -9.72
C LEU A 51 -5.84 -19.66 -8.45
N TRP A 52 -5.05 -20.12 -7.47
CA TRP A 52 -4.78 -19.37 -6.25
C TRP A 52 -3.90 -18.16 -6.53
N PHE A 53 -2.96 -18.25 -7.47
CA PHE A 53 -2.17 -17.13 -7.96
C PHE A 53 -3.07 -15.99 -8.46
N PHE A 54 -4.04 -16.28 -9.32
CA PHE A 54 -4.96 -15.25 -9.82
C PHE A 54 -5.92 -14.76 -8.73
N LEU A 55 -6.48 -15.65 -7.91
CA LEU A 55 -7.41 -15.26 -6.84
C LEU A 55 -6.75 -14.36 -5.79
N LEU A 56 -5.60 -14.76 -5.25
CA LEU A 56 -4.85 -13.98 -4.28
C LEU A 56 -4.23 -12.73 -4.91
N GLY A 57 -3.79 -12.80 -6.16
CA GLY A 57 -3.31 -11.65 -6.91
C GLY A 57 -4.39 -10.57 -7.05
N ILE A 58 -5.60 -10.93 -7.48
CA ILE A 58 -6.74 -10.01 -7.60
C ILE A 58 -7.16 -9.49 -6.22
N ALA A 59 -7.25 -10.36 -5.21
CA ALA A 59 -7.61 -9.96 -3.85
C ALA A 59 -6.59 -8.97 -3.25
N GLY A 60 -5.30 -9.20 -3.46
CA GLY A 60 -4.21 -8.31 -3.04
C GLY A 60 -4.27 -6.95 -3.75
N LEU A 61 -4.60 -6.95 -5.05
CA LEU A 61 -4.78 -5.72 -5.84
C LEU A 61 -5.98 -4.91 -5.36
N VAL A 62 -7.12 -5.55 -5.13
CA VAL A 62 -8.34 -4.90 -4.62
C VAL A 62 -8.11 -4.35 -3.21
N SER A 63 -7.45 -5.10 -2.34
CA SER A 63 -7.10 -4.64 -0.99
C SER A 63 -6.17 -3.43 -1.03
N SER A 64 -5.13 -3.49 -1.86
CA SER A 64 -4.18 -2.38 -2.07
C SER A 64 -4.88 -1.13 -2.63
N ALA A 65 -5.75 -1.29 -3.62
CA ALA A 65 -6.54 -0.19 -4.19
C ALA A 65 -7.49 0.42 -3.15
N ARG A 66 -8.13 -0.40 -2.32
CA ARG A 66 -9.02 0.08 -1.25
C ARG A 66 -8.25 0.83 -0.16
N LEU A 67 -7.04 0.39 0.17
CA LEU A 67 -6.17 1.09 1.08
C LEU A 67 -5.77 2.46 0.52
N LEU A 68 -5.37 2.49 -0.76
CA LEU A 68 -5.03 3.71 -1.49
C LEU A 68 -6.21 4.69 -1.50
N TYR A 69 -7.41 4.18 -1.78
CA TYR A 69 -8.63 4.97 -1.80
C TYR A 69 -8.93 5.60 -0.44
N ARG A 70 -8.82 4.83 0.66
CA ARG A 70 -9.01 5.37 2.02
C ARG A 70 -7.99 6.45 2.36
N LEU A 71 -6.73 6.27 1.97
CA LEU A 71 -5.68 7.25 2.19
C LEU A 71 -5.89 8.51 1.35
N TRP A 72 -6.33 8.37 0.10
CA TRP A 72 -6.70 9.49 -0.74
C TRP A 72 -7.87 10.29 -0.14
N GLU A 73 -8.90 9.60 0.33
CA GLU A 73 -10.05 10.21 1.01
C GLU A 73 -9.64 10.92 2.31
N GLN A 74 -8.67 10.39 3.06
CA GLN A 74 -8.13 11.03 4.27
C GLN A 74 -7.20 12.22 3.98
N LEU A 75 -6.60 12.28 2.79
CA LEU A 75 -5.68 13.34 2.39
C LEU A 75 -6.40 14.52 1.69
N ARG A 76 -7.63 14.29 1.22
CA ARG A 76 -8.52 15.31 0.62
C ARG A 76 -9.25 16.12 1.69
#